data_AF-A0A7Y5V3F5-F1
#
_entry.id   AF-A0A7Y5V3F5-F1
#
_cell.length_a   1.000
_cell.length_b   1.000
_cell.length_c   1.000
_cell.angle_alpha   90.00
_cell.angle_beta   90.00
_cell.angle_gamma   90.00
#
_symmetry.space_group_name_H-M   'P 1'
#
loop_
_entity.id
_entity.type
_entity.pdbx_description
1 polymer ?
#
loop_
_entity_poly.entity_id
_entity_poly.type
_entity_poly.pdbx_seq_one_letter_code
_entity_poly.pdbx_strand_id
1 'polypeptide(L)' 'MTPEQIAQAKALVRCTFLPGSYDKRFAKDMAFYAVHQPGRELTEKQAALLEKMMHRYRRQLARIVT' A
#
# COMPACT_ATOMS: atom_id res chain seq x y z
N MET A 1 -4.76 11.23 -3.85
CA MET A 1 -3.73 10.62 -3.01
C MET A 1 -2.55 11.57 -3.03
N THR A 2 -1.75 11.65 -1.97
CA THR A 2 -0.47 12.36 -2.08
C THR A 2 0.51 11.56 -2.95
N PRO A 3 1.51 12.19 -3.59
CA PRO A 3 2.54 11.46 -4.34
C PRO A 3 3.24 10.37 -3.51
N GLU A 4 3.45 10.64 -2.22
CA GLU A 4 4.00 9.68 -1.27
C GLU A 4 3.09 8.46 -1.10
N GLN A 5 1.79 8.66 -0.85
CA GLN A 5 0.84 7.56 -0.70
C GLN A 5 0.76 6.69 -1.96
N ILE A 6 0.87 7.30 -3.15
CA ILE A 6 0.92 6.58 -4.43
C ILE A 6 2.16 5.67 -4.48
N ALA A 7 3.33 6.19 -4.11
CA ALA A 7 4.57 5.42 -4.06
C ALA A 7 4.49 4.27 -3.05
N GLN A 8 3.98 4.56 -1.85
CA GLN A 8 3.77 3.58 -0.79
C GLN A 8 2.82 2.46 -1.23
N ALA A 9 1.67 2.78 -1.84
CA ALA A 9 0.71 1.79 -2.32
C ALA A 9 1.31 0.89 -3.41
N LYS A 10 2.06 1.46 -4.36
CA LYS A 10 2.78 0.72 -5.41
C LYS A 10 3.88 -0.18 -4.85
N ALA A 11 4.57 0.24 -3.79
CA ALA A 11 5.56 -0.59 -3.12
C ALA A 11 4.90 -1.72 -2.32
N LEU A 12 3.82 -1.42 -1.59
CA LEU A 12 3.16 -2.35 -0.68
C LEU A 12 2.62 -3.59 -1.41
N VAL A 13 2.07 -3.43 -2.62
CA VAL A 13 1.52 -4.57 -3.38
C VAL A 13 2.60 -5.58 -3.81
N ARG A 14 3.88 -5.20 -3.80
CA ARG A 14 5.02 -6.10 -4.10
C ARG A 14 5.43 -6.97 -2.91
N CYS A 15 4.89 -6.71 -1.72
CA CYS A 15 5.15 -7.55 -0.54
C CYS A 15 4.49 -8.94 -0.67
N THR A 16 5.03 -9.90 0.06
CA THR A 16 4.43 -11.23 0.22
C THR A 16 3.45 -11.21 1.39
N PHE A 17 2.23 -11.65 1.12
CA PHE A 17 1.13 -11.70 2.07
C PHE A 17 0.60 -13.13 2.21
N LEU A 18 0.00 -13.44 3.35
CA LEU A 18 -0.73 -14.69 3.53
C LEU A 18 -1.88 -14.80 2.52
N PRO A 19 -2.13 -15.98 1.93
CA PRO A 19 -3.27 -16.20 1.04
C PRO A 19 -4.59 -15.79 1.70
N GLY A 20 -5.47 -15.12 0.95
CA GLY A 20 -6.77 -14.66 1.44
C GLY A 20 -6.74 -13.56 2.52
N SER A 21 -5.56 -13.09 2.93
CA SER A 21 -5.44 -12.10 4.00
C SER A 21 -6.09 -10.76 3.62
N TYR A 22 -6.60 -10.08 4.64
CA TYR A 22 -7.09 -8.71 4.52
C TYR A 22 -6.01 -7.77 3.99
N ASP A 23 -4.79 -7.86 4.53
CA ASP A 23 -3.63 -7.04 4.11
C ASP A 23 -3.37 -7.15 2.60
N LYS A 24 -3.46 -8.36 2.02
CA LYS A 24 -3.30 -8.58 0.58
C LYS A 24 -4.37 -7.86 -0.24
N ARG A 25 -5.63 -7.94 0.17
CA ARG A 25 -6.74 -7.27 -0.53
C ARG A 25 -6.56 -5.76 -0.46
N PHE A 26 -6.30 -5.24 0.73
CA PHE A 26 -6.05 -3.81 0.94
C PHE A 26 -4.89 -3.29 0.08
N ALA A 27 -3.74 -3.99 0.06
CA ALA A 27 -2.59 -3.60 -0.74
C ALA A 27 -2.90 -3.56 -2.24
N LYS A 28 -3.65 -4.56 -2.74
CA LYS A 28 -4.10 -4.60 -4.14
C LYS A 28 -5.04 -3.45 -4.47
N ASP A 29 -6.01 -3.17 -3.60
CA ASP A 29 -6.96 -2.07 -3.80
C ASP A 29 -6.25 -0.72 -3.82
N MET A 30 -5.32 -0.48 -2.89
CA MET A 30 -4.54 0.75 -2.86
C MET A 30 -3.66 0.91 -4.10
N ALA A 31 -3.01 -0.17 -4.57
CA ALA A 31 -2.25 -0.13 -5.80
C ALA A 31 -3.12 0.11 -7.04
N PHE A 32 -4.31 -0.49 -7.10
CA PHE A 32 -5.29 -0.23 -8.14
C PHE A 32 -5.67 1.26 -8.18
N TYR A 33 -6.00 1.86 -7.04
CA TYR A 33 -6.31 3.29 -6.97
C TYR A 33 -5.10 4.16 -7.33
N ALA A 34 -3.90 3.81 -6.89
CA ALA A 34 -2.68 4.53 -7.24
C ALA A 34 -2.36 4.53 -8.75
N VAL A 35 -2.79 3.50 -9.48
CA VAL A 35 -2.57 3.36 -10.93
C VAL A 35 -3.69 4.01 -11.74
N HIS A 36 -4.95 3.72 -11.38
CA HIS A 36 -6.10 4.10 -12.21
C HIS A 36 -6.81 5.37 -11.75
N GLN A 37 -6.63 5.77 -10.48
CA GLN A 37 -7.33 6.90 -9.86
C GLN A 37 -6.38 7.74 -8.97
N PRO A 38 -5.22 8.21 -9.46
CA PRO A 38 -4.22 8.87 -8.61
C PRO A 38 -4.75 10.17 -7.93
N GLY A 39 -5.72 10.84 -8.55
CA GLY A 39 -6.39 12.01 -7.99
C GLY A 39 -7.36 11.71 -6.84
N ARG A 40 -7.75 10.44 -6.64
CA ARG A 40 -8.67 10.04 -5.56
C ARG A 40 -8.03 10.25 -4.19
N GLU A 41 -8.66 11.00 -3.30
CA GLU A 41 -8.20 11.12 -1.92
C GLU A 41 -8.45 9.84 -1.12
N LEU A 42 -7.52 9.51 -0.22
CA LEU A 42 -7.73 8.44 0.75
C LEU A 42 -8.54 9.00 1.91
N THR A 43 -9.46 8.20 2.43
CA THR A 43 -10.05 8.48 3.74
C THR A 43 -8.98 8.43 4.82
N GLU A 44 -9.19 9.13 5.94
CA GLU A 44 -8.26 9.12 7.09
C GLU A 44 -7.94 7.70 7.56
N LYS A 45 -8.95 6.82 7.62
CA LYS A 45 -8.79 5.41 8.00
C LYS A 45 -7.91 4.64 7.02
N GLN A 46 -8.05 4.89 5.71
CA GLN A 46 -7.20 4.27 4.70
C GLN A 46 -5.77 4.77 4.78
N ALA A 47 -5.57 6.07 5.00
CA ALA A 47 -4.25 6.67 5.18
C ALA A 47 -3.53 6.10 6.41
N ALA A 48 -4.19 6.06 7.57
CA ALA A 48 -3.64 5.47 8.79
C ALA A 48 -3.34 3.97 8.64
N LEU A 49 -4.21 3.23 7.94
CA LEU A 49 -3.98 1.82 7.66
C LEU A 49 -2.80 1.62 6.70
N LEU A 50 -2.66 2.45 5.67
CA LEU A 50 -1.52 2.41 4.75
C LEU A 50 -0.21 2.61 5.52
N GLU A 51 -0.13 3.63 6.37
CA GLU A 51 1.03 3.88 7.22
C GLU A 51 1.36 2.69 8.12
N LYS A 52 0.34 2.12 8.78
CA LYS A 52 0.50 0.91 9.61
C LYS A 52 1.03 -0.28 8.81
N MET A 53 0.57 -0.44 7.57
CA MET A 53 1.05 -1.49 6.66
C MET A 53 2.50 -1.25 6.23
N MET A 54 2.86 0.00 5.92
CA MET A 54 4.24 0.37 5.62
C MET A 54 5.18 0.00 6.77
N HIS A 55 4.77 0.28 8.02
CA HIS A 55 5.55 -0.13 9.19
C HIS A 55 5.61 -1.65 9.38
N ARG A 56 4.48 -2.35 9.25
CA ARG A 56 4.39 -3.82 9.42
C ARG A 56 5.26 -4.57 8.41
N TYR A 57 5.24 -4.15 7.15
CA TYR A 57 5.96 -4.81 6.05
C TYR A 57 7.32 -4.17 5.72
N ARG A 58 7.81 -3.22 6.54
CA ARG A 58 9.04 -2.45 6.31
C ARG A 58 10.28 -3.28 5.94
N ARG A 59 10.42 -4.48 6.54
CA ARG A 59 11.55 -5.37 6.26
C ARG A 59 11.49 -5.98 4.86
N GLN A 60 10.29 -6.28 4.36
CA GLN A 60 10.10 -6.73 2.98
C GLN A 60 10.29 -5.56 2.02
N LEU A 61 9.71 -4.41 2.33
CA LEU A 61 9.84 -3.19 1.53
C LEU A 61 11.30 -2.76 1.35
N ALA A 62 12.12 -2.81 2.41
CA ALA A 62 13.55 -2.51 2.33
C ALA A 62 14.25 -3.39 1.29
N ARG A 63 13.91 -4.68 1.19
CA ARG A 63 14.49 -5.63 0.22
C ARG A 63 14.02 -5.40 -1.22
N ILE A 64 12.86 -4.76 -1.40
CA ILE A 64 12.22 -4.55 -2.71
C ILE A 64 12.78 -3.29 -3.40
N VAL A 65 13.28 -2.34 -2.61
CA VAL A 65 13.83 -1.05 -3.05
C VAL A 65 15.37 -1.12 -3.25
N THR A 66 15.99 -2.23 -2.87
CA THR A 66 17.41 -2.52 -3.17
C THR A 66 17.51 -3.26 -4.50
#